data_AF-A0A1B7MWS2-F1
#
_entry.id   AF-A0A1B7MWS2-F1
#
_cell.length_a   1.000
_cell.length_b   1.000
_cell.length_c   1.000
_cell.angle_alpha   90.00
_cell.angle_beta   90.00
_cell.angle_gamma   90.00
#
_symmetry.space_group_name_H-M   'P 1'
#
loop_
_entity.id
_entity.type
_entity.pdbx_description
1 polymer ?
#
loop_
_entity_poly.entity_id
_entity_poly.type
_entity_poly.pdbx_seq_one_letter_code
_entity_poly.pdbx_strand_id
1 'polypeptide(L)'
;MSHQYSETLSPLSISTTCFIPSSPGFPSADTYMTFGSLSAGAHIASFDRFGPPKCQTSAKIWPGTFITFALSTEQLAQEYPDGSEIHRRIREYKPGRYLGLVTSSFAQSSDEDGSIVEDIIVHFVSTDTPQPSVVSDHFMPIFPISTSVPMDTSVLSTSILFPWVDRKQWTTFGVRLRICQRNTSGLVFELCHEDFERFEDKAGEDYCRLQNLDAFLGDEDKERLARLLVAPFALPAEIWLDIRNQLDIKDPPSFVEDIDFLESIVAGGMPRDN
;
A
#
# COMPACT_ATOMS: atom_id res chain seq x y z
N MET A 1 -66.34 22.52 -27.00
CA MET A 1 -65.60 23.77 -26.81
C MET A 1 -65.15 23.84 -25.37
N SER A 2 -63.83 23.96 -25.19
CA SER A 2 -63.15 24.63 -24.08
C SER A 2 -63.19 24.00 -22.69
N HIS A 3 -62.16 23.19 -22.48
CA HIS A 3 -61.35 22.97 -21.27
C HIS A 3 -61.53 23.94 -20.09
N GLN A 4 -61.65 23.37 -18.89
CA GLN A 4 -60.94 23.87 -17.71
C GLN A 4 -60.44 22.66 -16.91
N TYR A 5 -59.12 22.47 -16.95
CA TYR A 5 -58.36 21.56 -16.10
C TYR A 5 -58.32 22.15 -14.68
N SER A 6 -58.59 21.32 -13.67
CA SER A 6 -58.06 21.56 -12.31
C SER A 6 -56.91 20.59 -12.10
N GLU A 7 -55.70 21.14 -12.06
CA GLU A 7 -54.48 20.45 -11.66
C GLU A 7 -54.51 20.24 -10.14
N THR A 8 -54.76 19.00 -9.72
CA THR A 8 -54.32 18.50 -8.41
C THR A 8 -53.15 17.58 -8.64
N LEU A 9 -51.94 18.09 -8.36
CA LEU A 9 -50.70 17.34 -8.35
C LEU A 9 -50.61 16.50 -7.06
N SER A 10 -50.71 15.20 -7.24
CA SER A 10 -49.93 14.15 -6.57
C SER A 10 -49.56 13.18 -7.72
N PRO A 11 -48.43 12.44 -7.75
CA PRO A 11 -47.56 11.96 -6.66
C PRO A 11 -46.04 11.96 -7.02
N LEU A 12 -45.16 11.45 -6.15
CA LEU A 12 -44.00 10.64 -6.58
C LEU A 12 -43.72 9.53 -5.55
N SER A 13 -44.30 8.36 -5.85
CA SER A 13 -43.77 7.07 -5.44
C SER A 13 -42.42 6.87 -6.11
N ILE A 14 -41.38 6.50 -5.36
CA ILE A 14 -40.09 6.12 -5.92
C ILE A 14 -40.10 4.59 -6.09
N SER A 15 -40.39 4.14 -7.30
CA SER A 15 -40.03 2.80 -7.78
C SER A 15 -38.83 2.94 -8.73
N THR A 16 -37.71 2.38 -8.27
CA THR A 16 -36.67 1.63 -8.98
C THR A 16 -36.60 1.76 -10.51
N THR A 17 -35.49 2.28 -11.03
CA THR A 17 -34.81 1.75 -12.23
C THR A 17 -33.46 2.43 -12.45
N CYS A 18 -32.37 1.73 -12.10
CA CYS A 18 -31.09 1.81 -12.82
C CYS A 18 -30.59 0.38 -13.01
N PHE A 19 -30.09 0.14 -14.22
CA PHE A 19 -30.00 -1.16 -14.88
C PHE A 19 -29.06 -2.14 -14.17
N ILE A 20 -29.62 -3.28 -13.74
CA ILE A 20 -28.87 -4.50 -13.41
C ILE A 20 -29.21 -5.53 -14.50
N PRO A 21 -28.25 -5.98 -15.35
CA PRO A 21 -28.47 -7.19 -16.12
C PRO A 21 -28.44 -8.38 -15.16
N SER A 22 -29.60 -9.00 -14.96
CA SER A 22 -29.75 -10.25 -14.22
C SER A 22 -29.24 -11.40 -15.08
N SER A 23 -28.15 -12.04 -14.67
CA SER A 23 -27.80 -13.41 -15.10
C SER A 23 -27.74 -14.30 -13.86
N PRO A 24 -28.29 -15.52 -13.91
CA PRO A 24 -28.35 -16.41 -12.75
C PRO A 24 -26.97 -17.04 -12.52
N GLY A 25 -26.37 -16.82 -11.34
CA GLY A 25 -25.21 -17.62 -10.92
C GLY A 25 -24.11 -16.98 -10.05
N PHE A 26 -24.24 -15.75 -9.53
CA PHE A 26 -23.20 -15.14 -8.69
C PHE A 26 -23.76 -14.41 -7.46
N PRO A 27 -23.10 -14.49 -6.28
CA PRO A 27 -23.59 -13.90 -5.03
C PRO A 27 -23.41 -12.37 -4.96
N SER A 28 -24.33 -11.72 -4.22
CA SER A 28 -24.54 -10.27 -4.09
C SER A 28 -23.41 -9.54 -3.33
N ALA A 29 -23.24 -8.24 -3.65
CA ALA A 29 -22.17 -7.36 -3.18
C ALA A 29 -22.27 -6.87 -1.71
N ASP A 30 -23.19 -7.41 -0.91
CA ASP A 30 -23.35 -7.05 0.51
C ASP A 30 -22.42 -7.83 1.47
N THR A 31 -21.33 -8.44 0.96
CA THR A 31 -20.46 -9.34 1.76
C THR A 31 -19.14 -8.69 2.23
N TYR A 32 -18.90 -7.40 1.97
CA TYR A 32 -17.59 -6.78 2.26
C TYR A 32 -17.43 -6.14 3.66
N MET A 33 -18.37 -6.35 4.59
CA MET A 33 -18.31 -5.72 5.92
C MET A 33 -18.19 -6.70 7.08
N THR A 34 -17.63 -7.89 6.87
CA THR A 34 -17.33 -8.77 8.02
C THR A 34 -16.00 -9.46 7.80
N PHE A 35 -14.98 -8.98 8.50
CA PHE A 35 -13.75 -9.71 8.77
C PHE A 35 -14.14 -11.02 9.46
N GLY A 36 -14.34 -12.07 8.67
CA GLY A 36 -14.83 -13.34 9.14
C GLY A 36 -14.49 -14.43 8.15
N SER A 37 -13.48 -15.23 8.49
CA SER A 37 -13.21 -16.56 7.95
C SER A 37 -12.79 -16.63 6.47
N LEU A 38 -11.47 -16.58 6.22
CA LEU A 38 -10.89 -16.94 4.93
C LEU A 38 -10.20 -18.30 5.04
N SER A 39 -11.00 -19.34 4.86
CA SER A 39 -10.56 -20.64 4.34
C SER A 39 -9.93 -20.42 2.96
N ALA A 40 -8.74 -20.98 2.78
CA ALA A 40 -7.95 -21.03 1.55
C ALA A 40 -8.79 -21.11 0.25
N GLY A 41 -8.53 -20.16 -0.65
CA GLY A 41 -8.99 -20.18 -2.03
C GLY A 41 -7.92 -19.55 -2.90
N ALA A 42 -7.16 -20.38 -3.63
CA ALA A 42 -6.26 -19.93 -4.67
C ALA A 42 -7.08 -19.20 -5.76
N HIS A 43 -6.94 -17.87 -5.85
CA HIS A 43 -7.49 -17.09 -6.95
C HIS A 43 -6.37 -16.49 -7.78
N ILE A 44 -6.04 -17.23 -8.85
CA ILE A 44 -5.39 -16.75 -10.06
C ILE A 44 -6.24 -15.62 -10.63
N ALA A 45 -5.69 -14.40 -10.75
CA ALA A 45 -6.29 -13.33 -11.54
C ALA A 45 -5.59 -13.26 -12.90
N SER A 46 -6.16 -13.98 -13.87
CA SER A 46 -5.88 -13.85 -15.30
C SER A 46 -6.75 -12.74 -15.87
N PHE A 47 -6.16 -11.69 -16.45
CA PHE A 47 -6.89 -10.75 -17.29
C PHE A 47 -6.03 -10.25 -18.46
N ASP A 48 -5.90 -11.11 -19.47
CA ASP A 48 -5.65 -10.69 -20.84
C ASP A 48 -6.88 -9.93 -21.36
N ARG A 49 -6.75 -8.62 -21.57
CA ARG A 49 -7.26 -7.90 -22.75
C ARG A 49 -6.94 -6.41 -22.62
N PHE A 50 -6.62 -5.84 -23.78
CA PHE A 50 -6.59 -4.42 -24.15
C PHE A 50 -5.20 -3.76 -24.25
N GLY A 51 -5.05 -3.06 -25.38
CA GLY A 51 -3.79 -2.69 -26.03
C GLY A 51 -3.16 -1.38 -25.54
N PRO A 52 -1.99 -1.02 -26.08
CA PRO A 52 -1.02 -0.18 -25.37
C PRO A 52 -1.30 1.33 -25.55
N PRO A 53 -1.15 2.15 -24.50
CA PRO A 53 -1.07 3.60 -24.64
C PRO A 53 0.38 4.11 -24.70
N LYS A 54 0.54 5.29 -25.32
CA LYS A 54 1.81 5.98 -25.51
C LYS A 54 1.93 7.13 -24.50
N CYS A 55 2.65 6.89 -23.40
CA CYS A 55 3.41 7.93 -22.71
C CYS A 55 4.80 7.38 -22.38
N GLN A 56 5.80 7.89 -23.10
CA GLN A 56 7.18 7.40 -23.09
C GLN A 56 7.91 7.95 -21.87
N THR A 57 7.87 7.20 -20.77
CA THR A 57 9.02 6.73 -19.97
C THR A 57 8.50 5.76 -18.90
N SER A 58 7.74 4.74 -19.32
CA SER A 58 7.22 3.70 -18.43
C SER A 58 8.32 2.71 -18.04
N ALA A 59 9.37 3.19 -17.36
CA ALA A 59 10.26 2.30 -16.64
C ALA A 59 9.51 1.86 -15.37
N LYS A 60 8.61 0.89 -15.54
CA LYS A 60 7.93 0.18 -14.44
C LYS A 60 8.97 -0.15 -13.37
N ILE A 61 8.67 0.16 -12.11
CA ILE A 61 9.54 -0.31 -11.01
C ILE A 61 9.29 -1.81 -10.86
N TRP A 62 10.34 -2.59 -11.10
CA TRP A 62 10.22 -4.04 -11.10
C TRP A 62 10.12 -4.58 -9.67
N PRO A 63 9.28 -5.62 -9.43
CA PRO A 63 9.38 -6.40 -8.21
C PRO A 63 10.81 -6.88 -7.98
N GLY A 64 11.24 -6.92 -6.72
CA GLY A 64 12.63 -7.17 -6.34
C GLY A 64 13.49 -5.90 -6.21
N THR A 65 12.96 -4.72 -6.56
CA THR A 65 13.69 -3.44 -6.45
C THR A 65 13.57 -2.83 -5.07
N PHE A 66 14.70 -2.48 -4.45
CA PHE A 66 14.72 -1.63 -3.27
C PHE A 66 14.56 -0.17 -3.63
N ILE A 67 13.71 0.52 -2.87
CA ILE A 67 13.40 1.93 -3.05
C ILE A 67 13.39 2.66 -1.71
N THR A 68 13.72 3.95 -1.74
CA THR A 68 13.32 4.86 -0.66
C THR A 68 12.04 5.56 -1.06
N PHE A 69 11.16 5.84 -0.11
CA PHE A 69 9.91 6.55 -0.35
C PHE A 69 9.53 7.47 0.81
N ALA A 70 8.66 8.44 0.52
CA ALA A 70 8.02 9.32 1.49
C ALA A 70 6.60 9.62 1.01
N LEU A 71 5.68 9.90 1.94
CA LEU A 71 4.32 10.32 1.58
C LEU A 71 4.37 11.68 0.88
N SER A 72 3.61 11.83 -0.21
CA SER A 72 3.51 13.11 -0.90
C SER A 72 2.44 13.97 -0.21
N THR A 73 2.87 14.84 0.70
CA THR A 73 1.97 15.77 1.37
C THR A 73 1.39 16.81 0.42
N GLU A 74 2.08 17.12 -0.67
CA GLU A 74 1.55 17.98 -1.74
C GLU A 74 0.34 17.35 -2.43
N GLN A 75 0.42 16.08 -2.80
CA GLN A 75 -0.69 15.37 -3.43
C GLN A 75 -1.83 15.10 -2.45
N LEU A 76 -1.52 14.74 -1.20
CA LEU A 76 -2.55 14.60 -0.15
C LEU A 76 -3.29 15.92 0.11
N ALA A 77 -2.59 17.05 0.13
CA ALA A 77 -3.20 18.35 0.38
C ALA A 77 -4.19 18.74 -0.73
N GLN A 78 -3.94 18.34 -1.99
CA GLN A 78 -4.81 18.64 -3.15
C GLN A 78 -6.21 18.02 -3.04
N GLU A 79 -6.42 17.03 -2.16
CA GLU A 79 -7.75 16.48 -1.88
C GLU A 79 -8.63 17.44 -1.07
N TYR A 80 -8.06 18.51 -0.51
CA TYR A 80 -8.74 19.47 0.35
C TYR A 80 -8.78 20.86 -0.30
N PRO A 81 -9.80 21.69 -0.02
CA PRO A 81 -9.90 23.03 -0.59
C PRO A 81 -8.67 23.89 -0.27
N ASP A 82 -8.16 24.57 -1.30
CA ASP A 82 -7.06 25.51 -1.18
C ASP A 82 -7.33 26.55 -0.08
N GLY A 83 -6.37 26.72 0.82
CA GLY A 83 -6.45 27.68 1.93
C GLY A 83 -7.21 27.18 3.16
N SER A 84 -7.78 25.96 3.14
CA SER A 84 -8.31 25.33 4.36
C SER A 84 -7.21 25.05 5.38
N GLU A 85 -7.59 24.97 6.66
CA GLU A 85 -6.64 24.63 7.74
C GLU A 85 -6.02 23.24 7.53
N ILE A 86 -6.83 22.27 7.08
CA ILE A 86 -6.39 20.91 6.76
C ILE A 86 -5.35 20.95 5.65
N HIS A 87 -5.66 21.61 4.53
CA HIS A 87 -4.74 21.77 3.40
C HIS A 87 -3.40 22.38 3.86
N ARG A 88 -3.42 23.44 4.67
CA ARG A 88 -2.20 24.07 5.19
C ARG A 88 -1.40 23.12 6.07
N ARG A 89 -2.04 22.45 7.04
CA ARG A 89 -1.36 21.56 7.99
C ARG A 89 -0.76 20.33 7.32
N ILE A 90 -1.45 19.73 6.36
CA ILE A 90 -0.90 18.61 5.57
C ILE A 90 0.33 19.08 4.79
N ARG A 91 0.25 20.23 4.10
CA ARG A 91 1.36 20.76 3.30
C ARG A 91 2.60 21.15 4.12
N GLU A 92 2.39 21.63 5.35
CA GLU A 92 3.48 21.97 6.28
C GLU A 92 4.12 20.72 6.91
N TYR A 93 3.41 19.59 6.92
CA TYR A 93 3.94 18.34 7.45
C TYR A 93 5.06 17.78 6.57
N LYS A 94 6.11 17.27 7.23
CA LYS A 94 7.24 16.62 6.58
C LYS A 94 7.32 15.18 7.04
N PRO A 95 6.76 14.22 6.26
CA PRO A 95 6.84 12.82 6.61
C PRO A 95 8.29 12.33 6.58
N GLY A 96 8.54 11.23 7.26
CA GLY A 96 9.81 10.53 7.18
C GLY A 96 10.06 9.95 5.80
N ARG A 97 11.31 9.52 5.60
CA ARG A 97 11.67 8.63 4.49
C ARG A 97 11.80 7.21 5.00
N TYR A 98 11.38 6.28 4.17
CA TYR A 98 11.31 4.87 4.51
C TYR A 98 11.96 4.05 3.41
N LEU A 99 12.54 2.94 3.79
CA LEU A 99 13.17 1.99 2.88
C LEU A 99 12.25 0.78 2.71
N GLY A 100 12.16 0.27 1.50
CA GLY A 100 11.37 -0.92 1.26
C GLY A 100 11.70 -1.62 -0.04
N LEU A 101 11.25 -2.87 -0.14
CA LEU A 101 11.34 -3.72 -1.31
C LEU A 101 10.01 -3.71 -2.05
N VAL A 102 10.04 -3.39 -3.34
CA VAL A 102 8.87 -3.51 -4.20
C VAL A 102 8.58 -4.98 -4.44
N THR A 103 7.39 -5.44 -4.06
CA THR A 103 6.97 -6.84 -4.25
C THR A 103 5.89 -6.97 -5.30
N SER A 104 5.19 -5.88 -5.63
CA SER A 104 4.21 -5.87 -6.70
C SER A 104 4.14 -4.48 -7.33
N SER A 105 3.81 -4.43 -8.61
CA SER A 105 3.63 -3.20 -9.36
C SER A 105 2.43 -3.32 -10.29
N PHE A 106 1.54 -2.33 -10.19
CA PHE A 106 0.28 -2.21 -10.90
C PHE A 106 0.31 -0.92 -11.71
N ALA A 107 -0.24 -0.97 -12.92
CA ALA A 107 -0.44 0.22 -13.73
C ALA A 107 -1.87 0.18 -14.26
N GLN A 108 -2.62 1.24 -14.03
CA GLN A 108 -3.98 1.40 -14.53
C GLN A 108 -4.03 2.64 -15.42
N SER A 109 -4.52 2.48 -16.64
CA SER A 109 -4.91 3.62 -17.46
C SER A 109 -6.25 4.16 -16.99
N SER A 110 -6.35 5.46 -16.78
CA SER A 110 -7.59 6.18 -16.58
C SER A 110 -8.36 6.28 -17.90
N ASP A 111 -9.63 5.89 -17.88
CA ASP A 111 -10.50 5.94 -19.06
C ASP A 111 -10.85 7.38 -19.47
N GLU A 112 -10.78 8.33 -18.55
CA GLU A 112 -11.23 9.71 -18.76
C GLU A 112 -10.18 10.58 -19.46
N ASP A 113 -8.91 10.47 -19.05
CA ASP A 113 -7.81 11.33 -19.51
C ASP A 113 -6.64 10.55 -20.13
N GLY A 114 -6.70 9.21 -20.12
CA GLY A 114 -5.62 8.35 -20.60
C GLY A 114 -4.35 8.41 -19.75
N SER A 115 -4.41 9.02 -18.56
CA SER A 115 -3.29 9.03 -17.62
C SER A 115 -3.02 7.61 -17.11
N ILE A 116 -1.75 7.32 -16.79
CA ILE A 116 -1.37 6.04 -16.20
C ILE A 116 -1.12 6.29 -14.71
N VAL A 117 -1.93 5.66 -13.88
CA VAL A 117 -1.72 5.59 -12.43
C VAL A 117 -0.89 4.34 -12.15
N GLU A 118 0.28 4.53 -11.56
CA GLU A 118 1.15 3.43 -11.14
C GLU A 118 1.09 3.26 -9.63
N ASP A 119 0.66 2.08 -9.19
CA ASP A 119 0.69 1.68 -7.78
C ASP A 119 1.75 0.59 -7.57
N ILE A 120 2.32 0.53 -6.38
CA ILE A 120 3.26 -0.51 -5.96
C ILE A 120 2.92 -1.01 -4.56
N ILE A 121 3.22 -2.27 -4.27
CA ILE A 121 3.25 -2.78 -2.90
C ILE A 121 4.72 -2.88 -2.48
N VAL A 122 5.00 -2.35 -1.30
CA VAL A 122 6.34 -2.23 -0.75
C VAL A 122 6.37 -2.88 0.61
N HIS A 123 7.24 -3.87 0.80
CA HIS A 123 7.51 -4.43 2.12
C HIS A 123 8.65 -3.68 2.79
N PHE A 124 8.49 -3.36 4.07
CA PHE A 124 9.44 -2.50 4.77
C PHE A 124 10.82 -3.13 4.94
N VAL A 125 11.86 -2.29 4.96
CA VAL A 125 13.21 -2.65 5.35
C VAL A 125 13.58 -1.85 6.59
N SER A 126 14.11 -2.52 7.61
CA SER A 126 14.42 -1.92 8.91
C SER A 126 15.77 -2.38 9.45
N THR A 127 16.33 -1.65 10.42
CA THR A 127 17.40 -2.21 11.26
C THR A 127 16.82 -3.16 12.31
N ASP A 128 15.59 -2.93 12.75
CA ASP A 128 14.93 -3.70 13.79
C ASP A 128 14.13 -4.87 13.21
N THR A 129 13.88 -5.86 14.07
CA THR A 129 12.91 -6.92 13.76
C THR A 129 11.48 -6.36 13.80
N PRO A 130 10.53 -6.98 13.09
CA PRO A 130 9.14 -6.59 13.19
C PRO A 130 8.61 -6.66 14.62
N GLN A 131 7.66 -5.78 14.90
CA GLN A 131 6.91 -5.73 16.16
C GLN A 131 5.44 -6.02 15.85
N PRO A 132 4.68 -6.63 16.78
CA PRO A 132 5.08 -7.09 18.13
C PRO A 132 5.95 -8.36 18.12
N SER A 133 6.38 -8.83 19.30
CA SER A 133 7.34 -9.95 19.42
C SER A 133 6.89 -11.26 18.77
N VAL A 134 5.58 -11.47 18.63
CA VAL A 134 4.97 -12.65 17.99
C VAL A 134 5.31 -12.80 16.50
N VAL A 135 5.69 -11.70 15.85
CA VAL A 135 6.12 -11.63 14.44
C VAL A 135 7.59 -11.23 14.32
N SER A 136 8.35 -11.31 15.41
CA SER A 136 9.75 -10.87 15.42
C SER A 136 10.67 -11.69 14.53
N ASP A 137 10.26 -12.88 14.09
CA ASP A 137 10.93 -13.74 13.12
C ASP A 137 10.41 -13.58 11.68
N HIS A 138 9.47 -12.65 11.44
CA HIS A 138 8.92 -12.34 10.11
C HIS A 138 9.83 -11.38 9.33
N PHE A 139 11.08 -11.81 9.15
CA PHE A 139 12.05 -11.06 8.35
C PHE A 139 13.07 -11.98 7.71
N MET A 140 13.77 -11.45 6.71
CA MET A 140 14.98 -12.02 6.14
C MET A 140 16.11 -10.99 6.21
N PRO A 141 17.31 -11.36 6.67
CA PRO A 141 18.42 -10.43 6.68
C PRO A 141 18.93 -10.17 5.26
N ILE A 142 19.45 -8.97 5.02
CA ILE A 142 20.01 -8.53 3.73
C ILE A 142 21.52 -8.42 3.88
N PHE A 143 22.29 -8.97 2.95
CA PHE A 143 23.74 -8.79 2.92
C PHE A 143 24.11 -7.34 2.56
N PRO A 144 25.04 -6.66 3.25
CA PRO A 144 26.03 -7.19 4.20
C PRO A 144 25.54 -7.27 5.66
N ILE A 145 26.14 -8.19 6.43
CA ILE A 145 25.82 -8.42 7.85
C ILE A 145 27.11 -8.41 8.67
N SER A 146 27.11 -7.68 9.79
CA SER A 146 28.27 -7.55 10.70
C SER A 146 28.40 -8.75 11.63
N THR A 147 27.27 -9.35 12.03
CA THR A 147 27.22 -10.41 13.03
C THR A 147 27.12 -11.77 12.35
N SER A 148 27.77 -12.79 12.90
CA SER A 148 27.58 -14.16 12.44
C SER A 148 26.12 -14.56 12.62
N VAL A 149 25.39 -14.63 11.52
CA VAL A 149 24.03 -15.16 11.49
C VAL A 149 24.13 -16.68 11.66
N PRO A 150 23.18 -17.34 12.37
CA PRO A 150 23.14 -18.80 12.39
C PRO A 150 23.27 -19.37 10.98
N MET A 151 24.03 -20.46 10.82
CA MET A 151 24.32 -21.06 9.49
C MET A 151 23.06 -21.32 8.65
N ASP A 152 21.92 -21.56 9.30
CA ASP A 152 20.65 -21.86 8.63
C ASP A 152 19.87 -20.62 8.19
N THR A 153 20.35 -19.41 8.50
CA THR A 153 19.65 -18.18 8.13
C THR A 153 20.00 -17.79 6.72
N SER A 154 19.02 -17.95 5.83
CA SER A 154 19.15 -17.63 4.42
C SER A 154 19.15 -16.11 4.21
N VAL A 155 20.33 -15.54 4.00
CA VAL A 155 20.54 -14.11 3.74
C VAL A 155 20.11 -13.77 2.31
N LEU A 156 19.47 -12.62 2.11
CA LEU A 156 19.14 -12.07 0.80
C LEU A 156 20.34 -11.32 0.22
N SER A 157 20.64 -11.57 -1.06
CA SER A 157 21.68 -10.88 -1.80
C SER A 157 21.07 -10.00 -2.89
N THR A 158 21.73 -8.89 -3.14
CA THR A 158 21.39 -7.94 -4.20
C THR A 158 22.38 -8.05 -5.35
N SER A 159 21.93 -7.69 -6.55
CA SER A 159 22.73 -7.67 -7.78
C SER A 159 23.99 -6.79 -7.67
N ILE A 160 23.90 -5.75 -6.84
CA ILE A 160 25.00 -4.89 -6.40
C ILE A 160 25.04 -4.86 -4.88
N LEU A 161 26.19 -4.60 -4.26
CA LEU A 161 26.32 -4.60 -2.80
C LEU A 161 25.31 -3.63 -2.15
N PHE A 162 24.44 -4.15 -1.27
CA PHE A 162 23.50 -3.33 -0.52
C PHE A 162 24.26 -2.31 0.35
N PRO A 163 23.84 -1.05 0.39
CA PRO A 163 24.69 0.00 0.94
C PRO A 163 24.66 0.11 2.47
N TRP A 164 23.76 -0.63 3.13
CA TRP A 164 23.62 -0.62 4.58
C TRP A 164 23.83 -2.00 5.16
N VAL A 165 24.48 -2.03 6.31
CA VAL A 165 24.78 -3.26 7.04
C VAL A 165 23.64 -3.58 8.00
N ASP A 166 23.42 -4.88 8.25
CA ASP A 166 22.49 -5.42 9.25
C ASP A 166 21.00 -5.05 9.03
N ARG A 167 20.64 -4.74 7.78
CA ARG A 167 19.25 -4.49 7.39
C ARG A 167 18.45 -5.78 7.28
N LYS A 168 17.17 -5.69 7.61
CA LYS A 168 16.20 -6.78 7.62
C LYS A 168 15.05 -6.42 6.69
N GLN A 169 14.80 -7.28 5.72
CA GLN A 169 13.61 -7.24 4.88
C GLN A 169 12.45 -7.83 5.68
N TRP A 170 11.45 -7.03 6.03
CA TRP A 170 10.24 -7.54 6.68
C TRP A 170 9.39 -8.29 5.65
N THR A 171 8.75 -9.38 6.06
CA THR A 171 8.06 -10.30 5.15
C THR A 171 6.53 -10.16 5.18
N THR A 172 5.96 -9.61 6.25
CA THR A 172 4.49 -9.48 6.40
C THR A 172 3.96 -8.05 6.44
N PHE A 173 4.83 -7.06 6.53
CA PHE A 173 4.43 -5.67 6.73
C PHE A 173 4.95 -4.80 5.61
N GLY A 174 4.10 -3.87 5.21
CA GLY A 174 4.35 -3.06 4.05
C GLY A 174 3.25 -2.03 3.83
N VAL A 175 3.31 -1.40 2.67
CA VAL A 175 2.38 -0.35 2.29
C VAL A 175 2.14 -0.40 0.80
N ARG A 176 0.91 -0.07 0.40
CA ARG A 176 0.57 0.18 -0.99
C ARG A 176 0.77 1.68 -1.28
N LEU A 177 1.58 2.00 -2.28
CA LEU A 177 1.91 3.37 -2.65
C LEU A 177 1.42 3.65 -4.06
N ARG A 178 0.94 4.87 -4.28
CA ARG A 178 0.71 5.46 -5.60
C ARG A 178 1.89 6.35 -5.95
N ILE A 179 2.51 6.11 -7.10
CA ILE A 179 3.70 6.84 -7.53
C ILE A 179 3.27 8.22 -8.06
N CYS A 180 3.54 9.26 -7.28
CA CYS A 180 3.29 10.65 -7.69
C CYS A 180 4.54 11.29 -8.30
N GLN A 181 5.71 10.98 -7.75
CA GLN A 181 7.00 11.44 -8.26
C GLN A 181 8.00 10.30 -8.24
N ARG A 182 8.76 10.16 -9.34
CA ARG A 182 9.85 9.20 -9.47
C ARG A 182 11.17 9.91 -9.66
N ASN A 183 12.06 9.73 -8.70
CA ASN A 183 13.45 10.19 -8.78
C ASN A 183 14.30 9.03 -9.31
N THR A 184 14.59 9.07 -10.61
CA THR A 184 15.36 8.05 -11.30
C THR A 184 16.84 8.12 -10.96
N SER A 185 17.54 6.99 -11.09
CA SER A 185 18.99 6.90 -10.98
C SER A 185 19.52 5.84 -11.93
N GLY A 186 20.76 5.98 -12.35
CA GLY A 186 21.48 4.91 -13.06
C GLY A 186 21.87 3.74 -12.15
N LEU A 187 21.75 3.91 -10.84
CA LEU A 187 21.97 2.85 -9.86
C LEU A 187 20.65 2.41 -9.24
N VAL A 188 20.37 1.12 -9.35
CA VAL A 188 19.20 0.45 -8.80
C VAL A 188 19.69 -0.76 -8.03
N PHE A 189 19.11 -0.99 -6.86
CA PHE A 189 19.44 -2.11 -6.00
C PHE A 189 18.32 -3.12 -6.11
N GLU A 190 18.60 -4.25 -6.73
CA GLU A 190 17.60 -5.29 -6.98
C GLU A 190 18.06 -6.57 -6.29
N LEU A 191 17.13 -7.34 -5.76
CA LEU A 191 17.41 -8.72 -5.36
C LEU A 191 17.77 -9.54 -6.59
N CYS A 192 18.66 -10.52 -6.40
CA CYS A 192 18.82 -11.59 -7.38
C CYS A 192 17.48 -12.34 -7.52
N HIS A 193 17.20 -12.90 -8.70
CA HIS A 193 15.92 -13.54 -8.99
C HIS A 193 15.61 -14.66 -7.98
N GLU A 194 16.61 -15.50 -7.67
CA GLU A 194 16.50 -16.60 -6.72
C GLU A 194 16.27 -16.12 -5.28
N ASP A 195 16.82 -14.96 -4.92
CA ASP A 195 16.60 -14.34 -3.61
C ASP A 195 15.22 -13.68 -3.51
N PHE A 196 14.69 -13.15 -4.61
CA PHE A 196 13.33 -12.64 -4.67
C PHE A 196 12.31 -13.78 -4.52
N GLU A 197 12.48 -14.90 -5.23
CA GLU A 197 11.63 -16.10 -5.07
C GLU A 197 11.65 -16.61 -3.63
N ARG A 198 12.85 -16.73 -3.02
CA ARG A 198 12.99 -17.10 -1.60
C ARG A 198 12.28 -16.14 -0.65
N PHE A 199 12.31 -14.85 -0.95
CA PHE A 199 11.57 -13.85 -0.20
C PHE A 199 10.06 -14.07 -0.34
N GLU A 200 9.55 -14.31 -1.55
CA GLU A 200 8.12 -14.56 -1.79
C GLU A 200 7.64 -15.82 -1.07
N ASP A 201 8.42 -16.90 -1.08
CA ASP A 201 8.14 -18.13 -0.35
C ASP A 201 8.04 -17.88 1.16
N LYS A 202 9.04 -17.20 1.74
CA LYS A 202 9.05 -16.89 3.18
C LYS A 202 7.91 -15.95 3.56
N ALA A 203 7.63 -14.93 2.74
CA ALA A 203 6.49 -14.04 2.94
C ALA A 203 5.17 -14.82 2.93
N GLY A 204 4.98 -15.71 1.97
CA GLY A 204 3.81 -16.59 1.91
C GLY A 204 3.62 -17.42 3.19
N GLU A 205 4.69 -18.06 3.68
CA GLU A 205 4.66 -18.80 4.94
C GLU A 205 4.29 -17.90 6.14
N ASP A 206 4.90 -16.73 6.25
CA ASP A 206 4.69 -15.83 7.37
C ASP A 206 3.29 -15.21 7.35
N TYR A 207 2.74 -14.91 6.18
CA TYR A 207 1.33 -14.50 6.04
C TYR A 207 0.37 -15.61 6.49
N CYS A 208 0.64 -16.87 6.13
CA CYS A 208 -0.16 -18.00 6.62
C CYS A 208 -0.06 -18.14 8.15
N ARG A 209 1.12 -17.95 8.75
CA ARG A 209 1.28 -17.97 10.22
C ARG A 209 0.51 -16.83 10.86
N LEU A 210 0.59 -15.62 10.31
CA LEU A 210 -0.09 -14.44 10.81
C LEU A 210 -1.62 -14.61 10.83
N GLN A 211 -2.20 -15.20 9.78
CA GLN A 211 -3.63 -15.52 9.73
C GLN A 211 -4.06 -16.50 10.83
N ASN A 212 -3.20 -17.44 11.22
CA ASN A 212 -3.48 -18.39 12.28
C ASN A 212 -3.24 -17.82 13.69
N LEU A 213 -2.47 -16.74 13.82
CA LEU A 213 -2.17 -16.08 15.09
C LEU A 213 -3.33 -15.22 15.62
N ASP A 214 -4.22 -14.74 14.75
CA ASP A 214 -5.32 -13.83 15.11
C ASP A 214 -6.22 -14.37 16.24
N ALA A 215 -6.34 -15.69 16.38
CA ALA A 215 -7.13 -16.29 17.46
C ALA A 215 -6.53 -16.12 18.87
N PHE A 216 -5.23 -15.81 18.98
CA PHE A 216 -4.48 -15.86 20.24
C PHE A 216 -3.90 -14.51 20.69
N LEU A 217 -4.05 -13.47 19.87
CA LEU A 217 -3.48 -12.16 20.14
C LEU A 217 -4.40 -11.31 21.04
N GLY A 218 -3.79 -10.52 21.92
CA GLY A 218 -4.51 -9.48 22.66
C GLY A 218 -4.93 -8.33 21.73
N ASP A 219 -5.92 -7.55 22.13
CA ASP A 219 -6.51 -6.48 21.31
C ASP A 219 -5.46 -5.43 20.86
N GLU A 220 -4.51 -5.10 21.74
CA GLU A 220 -3.42 -4.15 21.45
C GLU A 220 -2.48 -4.66 20.35
N ASP A 221 -2.06 -5.92 20.42
CA ASP A 221 -1.21 -6.53 19.39
C ASP A 221 -1.95 -6.65 18.05
N LYS A 222 -3.25 -6.97 18.10
CA LYS A 222 -4.10 -7.00 16.89
C LYS A 222 -4.19 -5.65 16.23
N GLU A 223 -4.44 -4.59 17.00
CA GLU A 223 -4.51 -3.23 16.47
C GLU A 223 -3.17 -2.82 15.85
N ARG A 224 -2.06 -3.10 16.53
CA ARG A 224 -0.72 -2.78 16.04
C ARG A 224 -0.37 -3.53 14.75
N LEU A 225 -0.72 -4.81 14.68
CA LEU A 225 -0.54 -5.62 13.47
C LEU A 225 -1.40 -5.08 12.32
N ALA A 226 -2.67 -4.77 12.58
CA ALA A 226 -3.58 -4.24 11.56
C ALA A 226 -3.05 -2.95 10.93
N ARG A 227 -2.39 -2.08 11.69
CA ARG A 227 -1.78 -0.83 11.17
C ARG A 227 -0.51 -1.04 10.34
N LEU A 228 0.21 -2.14 10.56
CA LEU A 228 1.45 -2.44 9.84
C LEU A 228 1.22 -3.35 8.63
N LEU A 229 0.06 -4.02 8.56
CA LEU A 229 -0.35 -4.78 7.40
C LEU A 229 -0.51 -3.86 6.18
N VAL A 230 -0.27 -4.42 5.00
CA VAL A 230 -0.38 -3.68 3.74
C VAL A 230 -1.79 -3.11 3.61
N ALA A 231 -1.89 -1.79 3.68
CA ALA A 231 -3.16 -1.09 3.55
C ALA A 231 -3.83 -1.39 2.20
N PRO A 232 -5.17 -1.54 2.16
CA PRO A 232 -5.88 -1.85 0.92
C PRO A 232 -5.86 -0.67 -0.08
N PHE A 233 -5.72 0.56 0.43
CA PHE A 233 -5.65 1.78 -0.36
C PHE A 233 -4.21 2.20 -0.63
N ALA A 234 -3.98 2.78 -1.81
CA ALA A 234 -2.67 3.28 -2.21
C ALA A 234 -2.47 4.71 -1.71
N LEU A 235 -1.39 4.93 -0.96
CA LEU A 235 -1.01 6.26 -0.47
C LEU A 235 -0.12 6.99 -1.49
N PRO A 236 -0.40 8.26 -1.82
CA PRO A 236 0.44 9.02 -2.74
C PRO A 236 1.85 9.19 -2.18
N ALA A 237 2.86 8.91 -2.99
CA ALA A 237 4.24 8.87 -2.55
C ALA A 237 5.24 9.39 -3.59
N GLU A 238 6.33 9.93 -3.07
CA GLU A 238 7.54 10.22 -3.80
C GLU A 238 8.52 9.05 -3.64
N ILE A 239 9.10 8.59 -4.74
CA ILE A 239 9.97 7.41 -4.79
C ILE A 239 11.38 7.81 -5.25
N TRP A 240 12.41 7.22 -4.64
CA TRP A 240 13.81 7.32 -5.04
C TRP A 240 14.40 5.93 -5.29
N LEU A 241 14.96 5.72 -6.49
CA LEU A 241 15.60 4.45 -6.86
C LEU A 241 17.04 4.33 -6.34
N ASP A 242 17.78 5.44 -6.19
CA ASP A 242 19.07 5.41 -5.49
C ASP A 242 18.86 5.55 -4.00
N ILE A 243 18.95 4.41 -3.33
CA ILE A 243 18.70 4.30 -1.90
C ILE A 243 19.87 4.89 -1.07
N ARG A 244 21.09 5.00 -1.61
CA ARG A 244 22.30 5.39 -0.83
C ARG A 244 22.29 6.81 -0.26
N ASN A 245 21.67 7.75 -0.97
CA ASN A 245 21.82 9.18 -0.69
C ASN A 245 20.81 9.70 0.35
N GLN A 246 20.20 8.81 1.12
CA GLN A 246 19.11 9.12 2.03
C GLN A 246 19.61 9.01 3.47
N LEU A 247 19.93 10.15 4.08
CA LEU A 247 20.55 10.23 5.41
C LEU A 247 19.55 10.12 6.57
N ASP A 248 18.25 10.14 6.27
CA ASP A 248 17.13 10.28 7.20
C ASP A 248 16.08 9.17 7.07
N ILE A 249 16.52 7.96 6.73
CA ILE A 249 15.65 6.78 6.68
C ILE A 249 15.20 6.44 8.11
N LYS A 250 13.90 6.58 8.36
CA LYS A 250 13.23 6.16 9.60
C LYS A 250 12.87 4.68 9.56
N ASP A 251 12.72 4.07 10.73
CA ASP A 251 12.23 2.71 10.85
C ASP A 251 10.69 2.64 10.69
N PRO A 252 10.13 1.47 10.32
CA PRO A 252 8.72 1.35 9.97
C PRO A 252 7.70 1.75 11.03
N PRO A 253 7.93 1.59 12.36
CA PRO A 253 6.97 2.08 13.35
C PRO A 253 6.68 3.58 13.23
N SER A 254 7.65 4.40 12.83
CA SER A 254 7.44 5.83 12.58
C SER A 254 6.57 6.10 11.35
N PHE A 255 6.44 5.14 10.42
CA PHE A 255 5.49 5.27 9.31
C PHE A 255 4.06 5.29 9.82
N VAL A 256 3.73 4.42 10.79
CA VAL A 256 2.40 4.41 11.42
C VAL A 256 2.14 5.73 12.14
N GLU A 257 3.14 6.26 12.85
CA GLU A 257 3.04 7.58 13.49
C GLU A 257 2.78 8.71 12.49
N ASP A 258 3.43 8.67 11.32
CA ASP A 258 3.18 9.65 10.24
C ASP A 258 1.73 9.54 9.72
N ILE A 259 1.20 8.32 9.55
CA ILE A 259 -0.19 8.09 9.12
C ILE A 259 -1.17 8.59 10.18
N ASP A 260 -1.01 8.17 11.43
CA ASP A 260 -1.86 8.58 12.55
C ASP A 260 -1.91 10.11 12.69
N PHE A 261 -0.75 10.75 12.52
CA PHE A 261 -0.67 12.20 12.58
C PHE A 261 -1.46 12.85 11.44
N LEU A 262 -1.29 12.38 10.20
CA LEU A 262 -2.03 12.88 9.04
C LEU A 262 -3.55 12.66 9.22
N GLU A 263 -3.96 11.49 9.66
CA GLU A 263 -5.37 11.19 9.97
C GLU A 263 -5.92 12.12 11.06
N SER A 264 -5.12 12.44 12.08
CA SER A 264 -5.53 13.37 13.15
C SER A 264 -5.77 14.80 12.65
N ILE A 265 -5.03 15.25 11.62
CA ILE A 265 -5.26 16.55 10.98
C ILE A 265 -6.62 16.53 10.29
N VAL A 266 -6.92 15.47 9.54
CA VAL A 266 -8.17 15.32 8.81
C VAL A 266 -9.36 15.23 9.77
N ALA A 267 -9.25 14.39 10.81
CA ALA A 267 -10.30 14.22 11.83
C ALA A 267 -10.53 15.50 12.65
N GLY A 268 -9.47 16.23 13.00
CA GLY A 268 -9.55 17.47 13.78
C GLY A 268 -10.10 18.66 12.97
N GLY A 269 -10.09 18.59 11.64
CA GLY A 269 -10.61 19.62 10.75
C GLY A 269 -12.06 19.41 10.32
N MET A 270 -12.67 18.26 10.62
CA MET A 270 -14.08 18.00 10.36
C MET A 270 -14.95 18.83 11.33
N PRO A 271 -15.85 19.71 10.85
CA PRO A 271 -16.78 20.41 11.74
C PRO A 271 -17.61 19.37 12.50
N ARG A 272 -17.68 19.50 13.83
CA ARG A 272 -18.65 18.74 14.62
C ARG A 272 -20.03 19.27 14.24
N ASP A 273 -20.74 18.54 13.39
CA ASP A 273 -22.16 18.77 13.16
C ASP A 273 -22.87 18.64 14.51
N ASN A 274 -23.28 19.78 15.07
CA ASN A 274 -24.12 19.91 16.26
C ASN A 274 -25.57 20.11 15.84
#